data_AF-A0A831RIE4-F1
#
_entry.id   AF-A0A831RIE4-F1
#
_cell.length_a   1.000
_cell.length_b   1.000
_cell.length_c   1.000
_cell.angle_alpha   90.00
_cell.angle_beta   90.00
_cell.angle_gamma   90.00
#
_symmetry.space_group_name_H-M   'P 1'
#
loop_
_entity.id
_entity.type
_entity.pdbx_description
1 polymer ?
#
loop_
_entity_poly.entity_id
_entity_poly.type
_entity_poly.pdbx_seq_one_letter_code
_entity_poly.pdbx_strand_id
1 'polypeptide(L)'
;RRLVVAFQPHRYTRTRDLFEDFVRVLSEVDVLLLGEVYAAGEAPIAGADGRTLCRAIRARGRVDPVFVEPLEELPAVLEGVLEDGDVLLTLGAGDIGALAARLPARIGRGGAMGMGSGA
;
A
#
# COMPACT_ATOMS: atom_id res chain seq x y z
N ARG A 1 0.22 13.24 12.42
CA ARG A 1 -0.14 12.87 11.02
C ARG A 1 0.12 11.38 10.91
N ARG A 2 -0.86 10.56 10.51
CA ARG A 2 -0.61 9.13 10.29
C ARG A 2 0.14 8.95 8.98
N LEU A 3 1.05 7.98 8.97
CA LEU A 3 1.74 7.52 7.78
C LEU A 3 0.98 6.35 7.17
N VAL A 4 0.37 6.59 6.02
CA VAL A 4 -0.27 5.56 5.21
C VAL A 4 0.71 5.11 4.14
N VAL A 5 1.10 3.84 4.14
CA VAL A 5 2.05 3.29 3.18
C VAL A 5 1.33 2.36 2.23
N ALA A 6 1.45 2.62 0.92
CA ALA A 6 1.11 1.66 -0.13
C ALA A 6 2.42 1.08 -0.69
N PHE A 7 2.66 -0.21 -0.46
CA PHE A 7 3.90 -0.88 -0.84
C PHE A 7 3.65 -1.98 -1.89
N GLN A 8 4.38 -1.92 -3.00
CA GLN A 8 4.48 -3.02 -3.97
C GLN A 8 5.90 -3.60 -3.93
N PRO A 9 6.08 -4.84 -3.43
CA PRO A 9 7.37 -5.49 -3.48
C PRO A 9 7.84 -5.66 -4.92
N HIS A 10 9.16 -5.63 -5.14
CA HIS A 10 9.75 -5.78 -6.47
C HIS A 10 10.72 -6.97 -6.47
N ARG A 11 10.46 -7.95 -7.35
CA ARG A 11 11.12 -9.27 -7.46
C ARG A 11 10.83 -10.22 -6.31
N TYR A 12 10.55 -11.49 -6.65
CA TYR A 12 10.37 -12.56 -5.67
C TYR A 12 11.67 -12.89 -4.94
N THR A 13 12.80 -12.85 -5.63
CA THR A 13 14.13 -13.09 -5.03
C THR A 13 14.43 -12.09 -3.92
N ARG A 14 14.15 -10.80 -4.15
CA ARG A 14 14.35 -9.75 -3.13
C ARG A 14 13.38 -9.91 -1.96
N THR A 15 12.12 -10.23 -2.21
CA THR A 15 11.13 -10.48 -1.15
C THR A 15 11.57 -11.66 -0.28
N ARG A 16 12.08 -12.74 -0.87
CA ARG A 16 12.66 -13.88 -0.14
C ARG A 16 13.86 -13.46 0.71
N ASP A 17 14.84 -12.81 0.08
CA ASP A 17 16.14 -12.54 0.72
C ASP A 17 16.04 -11.54 1.88
N LEU A 18 15.08 -10.62 1.81
CA LEU A 18 14.85 -9.58 2.81
C LEU A 18 13.53 -9.75 3.56
N PHE A 19 12.96 -10.96 3.56
CA PHE A 19 11.59 -11.19 4.05
C PHE A 19 11.39 -10.66 5.47
N GLU A 20 12.23 -11.08 6.42
CA GLU A 20 12.12 -10.66 7.82
C GLU A 20 12.37 -9.18 8.04
N ASP A 21 13.23 -8.57 7.21
CA ASP A 21 13.48 -7.13 7.23
C ASP A 21 12.27 -6.34 6.72
N PHE A 22 11.62 -6.81 5.65
CA PHE A 22 10.35 -6.23 5.20
C PHE A 22 9.28 -6.36 6.27
N VAL A 23 9.11 -7.55 6.87
CA VAL A 23 8.14 -7.74 7.95
C VAL A 23 8.44 -6.77 9.10
N ARG A 24 9.72 -6.56 9.46
CA ARG A 24 10.13 -5.61 10.50
C ARG A 24 9.76 -4.17 10.19
N VAL A 25 10.27 -3.62 9.10
CA VAL A 25 10.07 -2.21 8.77
C VAL A 25 8.60 -1.90 8.48
N LEU A 26 7.91 -2.77 7.73
CA LEU A 26 6.52 -2.53 7.35
C LEU A 26 5.53 -2.72 8.51
N SER A 27 5.94 -3.35 9.62
CA SER A 27 5.11 -3.47 10.83
C SER A 27 5.10 -2.20 11.70
N GLU A 28 5.85 -1.16 11.33
CA GLU A 28 6.03 0.06 12.13
C GLU A 28 5.22 1.26 11.62
N VAL A 29 4.51 1.11 10.49
CA VAL A 29 3.67 2.16 9.91
C VAL A 29 2.28 2.17 10.55
N ASP A 30 1.58 3.31 10.50
CA ASP A 30 0.23 3.43 11.06
C ASP A 30 -0.80 2.64 10.22
N VAL A 31 -0.68 2.71 8.89
CA VAL A 31 -1.55 2.00 7.95
C VAL A 31 -0.74 1.44 6.79
N LEU A 32 -0.98 0.18 6.45
CA LEU A 32 -0.29 -0.52 5.36
C LEU A 32 -1.27 -1.10 4.35
N LEU A 33 -1.13 -0.68 3.09
CA LEU A 33 -1.69 -1.34 1.93
C LEU A 33 -0.55 -2.08 1.20
N LEU A 34 -0.71 -3.37 0.98
CA LEU A 34 0.33 -4.22 0.41
C LEU A 34 -0.17 -4.86 -0.89
N GLY A 35 0.53 -4.58 -1.99
CA GLY A 35 0.26 -5.20 -3.28
C GLY A 35 0.95 -6.55 -3.46
N GLU A 36 0.58 -7.26 -4.53
CA GLU A 36 1.33 -8.44 -4.99
C GLU A 36 2.72 -8.03 -5.53
N VAL A 37 3.67 -8.97 -5.49
CA VAL A 37 5.04 -8.79 -5.97
C VAL A 37 5.04 -8.47 -7.46
N TYR A 38 5.64 -7.34 -7.81
CA TYR A 38 6.01 -7.08 -9.20
C TYR A 38 7.15 -8.03 -9.60
N ALA A 39 6.83 -9.01 -10.44
CA ALA A 39 7.72 -10.14 -10.75
C ALA A 39 9.04 -9.74 -11.41
N ALA A 40 9.06 -8.67 -12.22
CA ALA A 40 10.23 -8.23 -13.00
C ALA A 40 10.91 -9.36 -13.80
N GLY A 41 10.10 -10.26 -14.38
CA GLY A 41 10.56 -11.40 -15.17
C GLY A 41 10.91 -12.66 -14.37
N GLU A 42 10.74 -12.66 -13.04
CA GLU A 42 10.98 -13.84 -12.20
C GLU A 42 9.76 -14.75 -12.15
N ALA A 43 10.02 -16.07 -12.07
CA ALA A 43 8.99 -17.01 -11.69
C ALA A 43 8.62 -16.82 -10.20
N PRO A 44 7.34 -17.04 -9.82
CA PRO A 44 6.93 -17.01 -8.41
C PRO A 44 7.79 -17.94 -7.54
N ILE A 45 8.14 -17.47 -6.34
CA ILE A 45 8.88 -18.24 -5.34
C ILE A 45 7.96 -18.48 -4.14
N ALA A 46 7.80 -19.75 -3.76
CA ALA A 46 6.94 -20.13 -2.64
C ALA A 46 7.34 -19.38 -1.35
N GLY A 47 6.35 -18.74 -0.71
CA GLY A 47 6.55 -18.00 0.53
C GLY A 47 7.14 -16.60 0.38
N ALA A 48 7.45 -16.16 -0.84
CA ALA A 48 8.00 -14.84 -1.13
C ALA A 48 7.03 -13.95 -1.94
N ASP A 49 5.73 -14.20 -1.76
CA ASP A 49 4.62 -13.43 -2.34
C ASP A 49 4.04 -12.41 -1.35
N GLY A 50 3.26 -11.46 -1.87
CA GLY A 50 2.66 -10.38 -1.10
C GLY A 50 1.67 -10.89 -0.05
N ARG A 51 0.94 -11.99 -0.33
CA ARG A 51 0.01 -12.61 0.63
C ARG A 51 0.75 -13.19 1.83
N THR A 52 1.90 -13.81 1.62
CA THR A 52 2.74 -14.36 2.68
C THR A 52 3.33 -13.25 3.54
N LEU A 53 3.83 -12.18 2.90
CA LEU A 53 4.31 -11.00 3.61
C LEU A 53 3.20 -10.32 4.44
N CYS A 54 2.01 -10.19 3.88
CA CYS A 54 0.81 -9.67 4.57
C CYS A 54 0.48 -10.46 5.84
N ARG A 55 0.45 -11.80 5.74
CA ARG A 55 0.18 -12.69 6.89
C ARG A 55 1.26 -12.56 7.96
N ALA A 56 2.54 -12.50 7.58
CA ALA A 56 3.64 -12.38 8.52
C ALA A 56 3.61 -11.05 9.29
N ILE A 57 3.29 -9.94 8.61
CA ILE A 57 3.11 -8.62 9.23
C ILE A 57 1.92 -8.64 10.19
N ARG A 58 0.76 -9.14 9.75
CA ARG A 58 -0.43 -9.27 10.60
C ARG A 58 -0.15 -10.07 11.88
N ALA A 59 0.63 -11.15 11.77
CA ALA A 59 0.99 -12.00 12.91
C ALA A 59 1.82 -11.28 13.98
N ARG A 60 2.49 -10.16 13.66
CA ARG A 60 3.19 -9.33 14.64
C ARG A 60 2.25 -8.47 15.49
N GLY A 61 0.98 -8.32 15.08
CA GLY A 61 -0.08 -7.67 15.86
C GLY A 61 0.04 -6.15 16.02
N ARG A 62 0.96 -5.50 15.28
CA ARG A 62 1.15 -4.04 15.34
C ARG A 62 0.33 -3.28 14.30
N VAL A 63 0.21 -3.84 13.10
CA VAL A 63 -0.56 -3.29 11.99
C VAL A 63 -1.32 -4.43 11.32
N ASP A 64 -2.53 -4.17 10.87
CA ASP A 64 -3.33 -5.10 10.06
C ASP A 64 -3.28 -4.67 8.59
N PRO A 65 -2.38 -5.24 7.77
CA PRO A 65 -2.21 -4.82 6.39
C PRO A 65 -3.41 -5.19 5.51
N VAL A 66 -3.85 -4.25 4.68
CA VAL A 66 -4.82 -4.50 3.62
C VAL A 66 -4.09 -5.01 2.38
N PHE A 67 -4.36 -6.24 1.98
CA PHE A 67 -3.80 -6.78 0.74
C PHE A 67 -4.61 -6.32 -0.47
N VAL A 68 -3.94 -5.84 -1.51
CA VAL A 68 -4.57 -5.28 -2.73
C VAL A 68 -4.07 -6.01 -3.97
N GLU A 69 -4.95 -6.77 -4.61
CA GLU A 69 -4.70 -7.46 -5.86
C GLU A 69 -6.02 -7.56 -6.63
N PRO A 70 -6.13 -6.99 -7.85
CA PRO A 70 -5.07 -6.36 -8.63
C PRO A 70 -4.73 -4.93 -8.13
N LEU A 71 -3.53 -4.44 -8.43
CA LEU A 71 -3.02 -3.15 -7.89
C LEU A 71 -3.90 -1.95 -8.31
N GLU A 72 -4.62 -2.07 -9.41
CA GLU A 72 -5.56 -1.10 -9.94
C GLU A 72 -6.71 -0.76 -8.99
N GLU A 73 -7.00 -1.64 -8.02
CA GLU A 73 -8.01 -1.40 -6.96
C GLU A 73 -7.50 -0.48 -5.84
N LEU A 74 -6.19 -0.25 -5.76
CA LEU A 74 -5.58 0.57 -4.70
C LEU A 74 -6.24 1.95 -4.51
N PRO A 75 -6.62 2.72 -5.55
CA PRO A 75 -7.30 4.00 -5.35
C PRO A 75 -8.63 3.86 -4.60
N ALA A 76 -9.44 2.85 -4.92
CA ALA A 76 -10.73 2.63 -4.26
C ALA A 76 -10.54 2.21 -2.80
N VAL A 77 -9.52 1.40 -2.51
CA VAL A 77 -9.17 1.02 -1.13
C VAL A 77 -8.68 2.24 -0.35
N LEU A 78 -7.84 3.09 -0.98
CA LEU A 78 -7.35 4.32 -0.35
C LEU A 78 -8.48 5.29 0.00
N GLU A 79 -9.54 5.40 -0.79
CA GLU A 79 -10.71 6.25 -0.47
C GLU A 79 -11.40 5.87 0.85
N GLY A 80 -11.42 4.57 1.19
CA GLY A 80 -12.00 4.08 2.44
C GLY A 80 -11.06 4.13 3.66
N VAL A 81 -9.78 4.48 3.44
CA VAL A 81 -8.72 4.38 4.45
C VAL A 81 -8.10 5.72 4.80
N LEU A 82 -7.98 6.62 3.82
CA LEU A 82 -7.36 7.92 3.99
C LEU A 82 -8.22 8.84 4.84
N GLU A 83 -7.57 9.50 5.80
CA GLU A 83 -8.16 10.54 6.64
C GLU A 83 -7.53 11.91 6.37
N ASP A 84 -8.20 12.98 6.77
CA ASP A 84 -7.62 14.33 6.67
C ASP A 84 -6.34 14.44 7.50
N GLY A 85 -5.31 15.05 6.91
CA GLY A 85 -3.99 15.17 7.53
C GLY A 85 -3.09 13.92 7.44
N ASP A 86 -3.53 12.86 6.77
CA ASP A 86 -2.68 11.69 6.46
C ASP A 86 -1.55 12.06 5.48
N VAL A 87 -0.42 11.35 5.62
CA VAL A 87 0.66 11.35 4.62
C VAL A 87 0.66 10.01 3.93
N LEU A 88 0.29 10.00 2.63
CA LEU A 88 0.38 8.82 1.79
C LEU A 88 1.78 8.69 1.18
N LEU A 89 2.45 7.58 1.44
CA LEU A 89 3.72 7.19 0.83
C LEU A 89 3.50 5.97 -0.07
N THR A 90 3.78 6.12 -1.37
CA THR A 90 3.80 4.99 -2.31
C THR A 90 5.24 4.50 -2.46
N LEU A 91 5.46 3.20 -2.27
CA LEU A 91 6.79 2.58 -2.26
C LEU A 91 6.82 1.37 -3.19
N GLY A 92 7.83 1.31 -4.06
CA GLY A 92 8.04 0.20 -4.99
C GLY A 92 8.69 0.68 -6.27
N ALA A 93 9.00 -0.27 -7.16
CA ALA A 93 9.68 0.00 -8.44
C ALA A 93 8.95 -0.61 -9.65
N GLY A 94 7.73 -1.11 -9.46
CA GLY A 94 6.87 -1.65 -10.50
C GLY A 94 5.75 -0.68 -10.88
N ASP A 95 4.58 -1.25 -11.19
CA ASP A 95 3.39 -0.53 -11.65
C ASP A 95 2.89 0.52 -10.65
N ILE A 96 3.23 0.38 -9.35
CA ILE A 96 2.84 1.35 -8.32
C ILE A 96 3.34 2.77 -8.60
N GLY A 97 4.50 2.95 -9.27
CA GLY A 97 5.00 4.27 -9.62
C GLY A 97 4.11 4.97 -10.65
N ALA A 98 3.68 4.23 -11.68
CA ALA A 98 2.76 4.75 -12.69
C ALA A 98 1.36 5.01 -12.12
N LEU A 99 0.91 4.16 -11.18
CA LEU A 99 -0.35 4.36 -10.48
C LEU A 99 -0.30 5.59 -9.57
N ALA A 100 0.79 5.79 -8.82
CA ALA A 100 0.99 6.92 -7.92
C ALA A 100 0.83 8.27 -8.63
N ALA A 101 1.36 8.40 -9.85
CA ALA A 101 1.21 9.60 -10.67
C ALA A 101 -0.26 9.93 -11.01
N ARG A 102 -1.14 8.94 -10.99
CA ARG A 102 -2.58 9.09 -11.30
C ARG A 102 -3.44 9.23 -10.05
N LEU A 103 -2.89 8.96 -8.86
CA LEU A 103 -3.65 9.00 -7.61
C LEU A 103 -4.30 10.36 -7.36
N PRO A 104 -3.62 11.52 -7.46
CA PRO A 104 -4.25 12.81 -7.15
C PRO A 104 -5.53 13.11 -7.94
N ALA A 105 -5.68 12.55 -9.15
CA ALA A 105 -6.88 12.71 -9.97
C ALA A 105 -8.00 11.69 -9.64
N ARG A 106 -7.66 10.60 -8.94
CA ARG A 106 -8.56 9.51 -8.56
C ARG A 106 -9.00 9.60 -7.10
N ILE A 107 -8.08 9.99 -6.21
CA ILE A 107 -8.33 10.23 -4.79
C ILE A 107 -8.43 11.74 -4.57
N GLY A 108 -9.63 12.30 -4.70
CA GLY A 108 -9.76 13.76 -4.66
C GLY A 108 -11.08 14.36 -5.15
N ARG A 109 -12.21 14.00 -4.53
CA ARG A 109 -13.38 14.89 -4.34
C ARG A 109 -14.04 14.64 -2.98
N GLY A 110 -13.26 14.71 -1.90
CA GLY A 110 -13.75 14.70 -0.52
C GLY A 110 -13.83 16.08 0.14
N GLY A 111 -13.68 17.17 -0.63
CA GLY A 111 -13.54 18.52 -0.08
C GLY A 111 -13.99 19.63 -1.03
N ALA A 112 -15.22 19.55 -1.55
CA ALA A 112 -15.87 20.69 -2.17
C ALA A 112 -16.89 21.29 -1.18
N MET A 113 -16.42 22.27 -0.41
CA MET A 113 -17.11 23.54 -0.18
C MET A 113 -18.60 23.45 0.18
N GLY A 114 -18.91 23.13 1.44
CA GLY A 114 -20.12 23.60 2.08
C GLY A 114 -20.02 25.10 2.36
N MET A 115 -20.08 25.94 1.32
CA MET A 115 -20.45 27.35 1.52
C MET A 115 -21.93 27.37 1.89
N GLY A 116 -22.21 27.29 3.19
CA GLY A 116 -23.46 27.76 3.73
C GLY A 116 -23.55 29.27 3.51
N SER A 117 -24.20 29.69 2.43
CA SER A 117 -24.80 31.03 2.38
C SER A 117 -26.07 30.98 3.23
N GLY A 118 -25.90 31.15 4.53
CA GLY A 118 -26.99 31.47 5.45
C GLY A 118 -27.12 32.98 5.56
N ALA A 119 -28.24 33.49 5.03
CA ALA A 119 -28.92 34.77 5.30
C ALA A 119 -28.10 36.06 5.40
#